data_AF-D6GW68-F1
#
_entry.id   AF-D6GW68-F1
#
_cell.length_a   1.000
_cell.length_b   1.000
_cell.length_c   1.000
_cell.angle_alpha   90.00
_cell.angle_beta   90.00
_cell.angle_gamma   90.00
#
_symmetry.space_group_name_H-M   'P 1'
#
loop_
_entity.id
_entity.type
_entity.pdbx_description
1 polymer ?
#
loop_
_entity_poly.entity_id
_entity_poly.type
_entity_poly.pdbx_seq_one_letter_code
_entity_poly.pdbx_strand_id
1 'polypeptide(L)' 'MIRGYDVNQIELVNKLAERLESEKLVAPPEWSKFVKTGASRDRIPSQDNWWYLRSGSIL' A
#
# COMPACT_ATOMS: atom_id res chain seq x y z
N MET A 1 5.99 -27.46 1.63
CA MET A 1 6.70 -26.20 1.28
C MET A 1 5.68 -25.30 0.63
N ILE A 2 5.19 -24.29 1.35
CA ILE A 2 4.24 -23.32 0.81
C ILE A 2 5.03 -22.34 -0.06
N ARG A 3 4.62 -22.15 -1.30
CA ARG A 3 5.26 -21.22 -2.23
C ARG A 3 4.49 -19.89 -2.21
N GLY A 4 5.13 -18.79 -2.61
CA GLY A 4 4.51 -17.46 -2.58
C GLY A 4 3.22 -17.33 -3.40
N TYR A 5 2.99 -18.26 -4.34
CA TYR A 5 1.80 -18.32 -5.19
C TYR A 5 0.61 -19.04 -4.52
N ASP A 6 0.83 -19.78 -3.45
CA ASP A 6 -0.20 -20.56 -2.76
C ASP A 6 -1.02 -19.69 -1.78
N VAL A 7 -0.67 -18.40 -1.66
CA VAL A 7 -1.27 -17.46 -0.71
C VAL A 7 -2.12 -16.44 -1.48
N ASN A 8 -3.25 -16.03 -0.91
CA ASN A 8 -4.05 -14.95 -1.48
C ASN A 8 -3.23 -13.65 -1.46
N GLN A 9 -2.86 -13.18 -2.65
CA GLN A 9 -2.02 -11.99 -2.82
C GLN A 9 -2.65 -10.73 -2.22
N ILE A 10 -3.97 -10.58 -2.34
CA ILE A 10 -4.68 -9.41 -1.80
C ILE A 10 -4.61 -9.42 -0.28
N GLU A 11 -4.82 -10.57 0.35
CA GLU A 11 -4.74 -10.72 1.80
C GLU A 11 -3.31 -10.50 2.31
N LEU A 12 -2.32 -10.99 1.57
CA LEU A 12 -0.89 -10.79 1.87
C LEU A 12 -0.52 -9.30 1.86
N VAL A 13 -0.89 -8.57 0.81
CA VAL A 13 -0.61 -7.14 0.66
C VAL A 13 -1.30 -6.34 1.76
N ASN A 14 -2.55 -6.66 2.10
CA ASN A 14 -3.27 -5.97 3.18
C ASN A 14 -2.58 -6.17 4.54
N LYS A 15 -2.22 -7.41 4.90
CA LYS A 15 -1.48 -7.71 6.14
C LYS A 15 -0.11 -7.05 6.16
N LEU A 16 0.57 -6.98 5.02
CA LEU A 16 1.86 -6.32 4.91
C LEU A 16 1.72 -4.81 5.09
N ALA A 17 0.70 -4.19 4.49
CA ALA A 17 0.42 -2.76 4.66
C ALA A 17 0.11 -2.39 6.12
N GLU A 18 -0.72 -3.17 6.81
CA GLU A 18 -1.01 -2.99 8.25
C GLU A 18 0.26 -3.09 9.09
N ARG A 19 1.17 -4.01 8.75
CA ARG A 19 2.43 -4.18 9.45
C ARG A 19 3.40 -3.04 9.20
N LEU A 20 3.48 -2.55 7.95
CA LEU A 20 4.28 -1.37 7.58
C LEU A 20 3.80 -0.10 8.31
N GLU A 21 2.49 0.05 8.49
CA GLU A 21 1.88 1.15 9.24
C GLU A 21 2.17 1.02 10.75
N SER A 22 1.97 -0.18 11.31
CA SER A 22 2.16 -0.44 12.74
C SER A 22 3.61 -0.29 13.18
N GLU A 23 4.55 -0.80 12.39
CA GLU A 23 5.99 -0.73 12.68
C GLU A 23 6.60 0.62 12.23
N LYS A 24 5.81 1.51 11.61
CA LYS A 24 6.24 2.81 11.06
C LYS A 24 7.48 2.72 10.16
N LEU A 25 7.66 1.59 9.48
CA LEU A 25 8.81 1.33 8.61
C LEU A 25 8.79 2.20 7.35
N VAL A 26 7.60 2.62 6.93
CA VAL A 26 7.40 3.51 5.79
C VAL A 26 6.67 4.74 6.29
N ALA A 27 7.30 5.91 6.18
CA ALA A 27 6.62 7.18 6.45
C ALA A 27 5.99 7.70 5.15
N PRO A 28 4.66 7.88 5.08
CA PRO A 28 4.05 8.55 3.94
C PRO A 28 4.54 10.01 3.90
N PRO A 29 5.04 10.49 2.75
CA PRO A 29 5.47 11.87 2.63
C PRO A 29 4.27 12.82 2.72
N GLU A 30 4.49 14.05 3.19
CA GLU A 30 3.39 14.99 3.47
C GLU A 30 2.54 15.30 2.23
N TRP A 31 3.17 15.37 1.05
CA TRP A 31 2.50 15.61 -0.22
C TRP A 31 1.61 14.44 -0.68
N SER A 32 1.79 13.23 -0.15
CA SER A 32 1.04 12.04 -0.57
C SER A 32 -0.48 12.20 -0.35
N LYS A 33 -0.90 13.05 0.59
CA LYS A 33 -2.32 13.30 0.88
C LYS A 33 -3.02 14.15 -0.17
N PHE A 34 -2.26 14.92 -0.96
CA PHE A 34 -2.81 15.93 -1.88
C PHE A 34 -2.68 15.54 -3.35
N VAL A 35 -1.87 14.52 -3.66
CA VAL A 35 -1.60 14.12 -5.04
C VAL A 35 -2.51 12.99 -5.49
N LYS A 36 -2.82 13.00 -6.79
CA LYS A 36 -3.34 11.82 -7.49
C LYS A 36 -2.25 10.77 -7.68
N THR A 37 -2.64 9.50 -7.77
CA THR A 37 -1.69 8.37 -7.94
C THR A 37 -0.96 8.34 -9.28
N GLY A 38 -1.43 9.10 -10.28
CA GLY A 38 -0.78 9.22 -11.58
C GLY A 38 -1.60 10.08 -12.54
N ALA A 39 -0.99 10.46 -13.67
CA ALA A 39 -1.62 11.35 -14.66
C ALA A 39 -3.00 10.85 -15.15
N SER A 40 -3.15 9.53 -15.28
CA SER A 40 -4.37 8.84 -15.74
C SER A 40 -5.55 8.90 -14.76
N ARG A 41 -5.35 9.32 -13.51
CA ARG A 41 -6.44 9.44 -12.53
C ARG A 41 -6.85 10.90 -12.37
N ASP A 42 -8.14 11.17 -12.29
CA ASP A 42 -8.66 12.52 -12.05
C ASP A 42 -8.91 12.81 -10.56
N ARG A 43 -9.02 11.76 -9.74
CA ARG A 43 -9.31 11.86 -8.30
C ARG A 43 -8.20 11.29 -7.44
N ILE A 44 -8.04 11.88 -6.27
CA ILE A 44 -7.16 11.42 -5.19
C ILE A 44 -7.70 10.06 -4.67
N PRO A 45 -6.83 9.14 -4.21
CA PRO A 45 -7.27 7.90 -3.58
C PRO A 45 -8.21 8.15 -2.40
N SER A 46 -9.29 7.38 -2.32
CA SER A 46 -10.25 7.47 -1.21
C SER A 46 -9.80 6.74 0.05
N GLN A 47 -8.77 5.88 -0.05
CA GLN A 47 -8.23 5.13 1.09
C GLN A 47 -7.06 5.92 1.70
N ASP A 48 -7.12 6.21 3.00
CA ASP A 48 -6.05 6.95 3.68
C ASP A 48 -4.74 6.18 3.76
N ASN A 49 -4.82 4.84 3.87
CA ASN A 49 -3.66 3.94 3.93
C ASN A 49 -3.11 3.55 2.54
N TRP A 50 -3.51 4.26 1.47
CA TRP A 50 -3.12 3.92 0.10
C TRP A 50 -1.60 3.86 -0.09
N TRP A 51 -0.84 4.69 0.63
CA TRP A 51 0.62 4.69 0.55
C TRP A 51 1.24 3.39 1.06
N TYR A 52 0.70 2.83 2.15
CA TYR A 52 1.13 1.55 2.72
C TYR A 52 0.74 0.39 1.80
N LEU A 53 -0.47 0.42 1.24
CA LEU A 53 -0.91 -0.59 0.27
C LEU A 53 -0.04 -0.60 -0.99
N ARG A 54 0.37 0.58 -1.48
CA ARG A 54 1.30 0.69 -2.61
C ARG A 54 2.69 0.18 -2.26
N SER A 55 3.18 0.49 -1.07
CA SER A 55 4.48 0.02 -0.59
C SER A 55 4.49 -1.50 -0.43
N GLY A 56 3.44 -2.07 0.14
CA GLY A 56 3.29 -3.52 0.27
C GLY A 56 3.04 -4.25 -1.05
N SER A 57 2.53 -3.57 -2.08
CA SER A 57 2.39 -4.16 -3.43
C SER A 57 3.70 -4.20 -4.23
N ILE A 58 4.71 -3.42 -3.82
CA ILE A 58 6.02 -3.37 -4.49
C ILE A 58 6.96 -4.44 -3.94
N LEU A 59 6.78 -4.82 -2.68
CA LEU A 59 7.54 -5.87 -1.98
C LEU A 59 7.03 -7.26 -2.36
#